data_AF-A0A349G9A1-F1
#
_entry.id   AF-A0A349G9A1-F1
#
_cell.length_a   1.000
_cell.length_b   1.000
_cell.length_c   1.000
_cell.angle_alpha   90.00
_cell.angle_beta   90.00
_cell.angle_gamma   90.00
#
_symmetry.space_group_name_H-M   'P 1'
#
loop_
_entity.id
_entity.type
_entity.pdbx_description
1 polymer ?
#
loop_
_entity_poly.entity_id
_entity_poly.type
_entity_poly.pdbx_seq_one_letter_code
_entity_poly.pdbx_strand_id
1 'polypeptide(L)' 'MKIDCRKCKNYYVTWDPNNPMGCRKFGFKSKIMPSDVVYQSSGAPCNGFEEKGSVKK' A
#
# COMPACT_ATOMS: atom_id res chain seq x y z
N MET A 1 2.60 7.20 -12.14
CA MET A 1 3.09 7.72 -10.85
C MET A 1 3.12 6.56 -9.86
N LYS A 2 4.30 6.00 -9.56
CA LYS A 2 4.43 4.85 -8.63
C LYS A 2 4.47 5.37 -7.19
N ILE A 3 3.51 4.94 -6.38
CA ILE A 3 3.47 5.25 -4.94
C ILE A 3 4.22 4.14 -4.19
N ASP A 4 5.20 4.52 -3.36
CA ASP A 4 5.99 3.60 -2.56
C ASP A 4 5.23 3.16 -1.30
N CYS A 5 4.45 2.09 -1.39
CA CYS A 5 3.72 1.55 -0.24
C CYS A 5 4.60 1.25 0.98
N ARG A 6 5.91 0.98 0.81
CA ARG A 6 6.84 0.80 1.93
C ARG A 6 6.97 2.03 2.83
N LYS A 7 6.78 3.22 2.27
CA LYS A 7 6.76 4.47 3.02
C LYS A 7 5.39 4.77 3.62
N CYS A 8 4.37 3.96 3.35
CA CYS A 8 3.03 4.21 3.87
C CYS A 8 2.93 3.80 5.36
N LYS A 9 2.31 4.63 6.20
CA LYS A 9 1.97 4.29 7.60
C LYS A 9 1.02 3.10 7.69
N ASN A 10 0.15 2.97 6.70
CA ASN A 10 -0.86 1.94 6.63
C ASN A 10 -0.33 0.61 6.04
N TYR A 11 0.92 0.58 5.56
CA TYR A 11 1.54 -0.64 5.08
C TYR A 11 1.99 -1.50 6.25
N TYR A 12 1.67 -2.78 6.20
CA TYR A 12 2.13 -3.76 7.16
C TYR A 12 2.52 -5.05 6.44
N VAL A 13 3.55 -5.72 6.96
CA VAL A 13 3.93 -7.04 6.47
C VAL A 13 3.03 -8.06 7.14
N THR A 14 2.41 -8.90 6.33
CA THR A 14 1.64 -10.05 6.78
C THR A 14 2.53 -11.28 6.83
N TRP A 15 2.37 -12.10 7.84
CA TRP A 15 3.07 -13.39 7.97
C TRP A 15 2.45 -14.50 7.10
N ASP A 16 1.69 -14.11 6.07
CA ASP A 16 1.00 -15.04 5.19
C ASP A 16 1.86 -15.27 3.93
N PRO A 17 2.26 -16.51 3.63
CA PRO A 17 3.14 -16.81 2.50
C PRO A 17 2.51 -16.51 1.14
N ASN A 18 1.18 -16.53 1.05
CA ASN A 18 0.47 -16.18 -0.19
C ASN A 18 0.38 -14.68 -0.38
N ASN A 19 0.25 -13.94 0.72
CA ASN A 19 0.07 -12.49 0.69
C ASN A 19 0.90 -11.83 1.79
N PRO A 20 2.20 -11.58 1.57
CA PRO A 20 3.09 -10.95 2.57
C PRO A 20 2.92 -9.44 2.71
N MET A 21 2.17 -8.77 1.83
CA MET A 21 1.99 -7.32 1.84
C MET A 21 0.54 -6.96 2.16
N GLY A 22 0.32 -6.30 3.30
CA GLY A 22 -0.99 -5.83 3.72
C GLY A 22 -1.12 -4.31 3.65
N CYS A 23 -2.33 -3.82 3.33
CA CYS A 23 -2.69 -2.42 3.50
C CYS A 23 -3.82 -2.27 4.52
N ARG A 24 -3.53 -1.62 5.64
CA ARG A 24 -4.48 -1.48 6.76
C ARG A 24 -5.60 -0.48 6.46
N LYS A 25 -5.35 0.50 5.60
CA LYS A 25 -6.33 1.51 5.19
C LYS A 25 -7.48 0.92 4.38
N PHE A 26 -7.15 0.01 3.47
CA PHE A 26 -8.12 -0.65 2.61
C PHE A 26 -8.52 -2.05 3.10
N GLY A 27 -7.81 -2.60 4.10
CA GLY A 27 -8.14 -3.89 4.71
C GLY A 27 -7.79 -5.12 3.86
N PHE A 28 -7.04 -4.98 2.77
CA PHE A 28 -6.65 -6.10 1.91
C PHE A 28 -5.20 -6.56 2.15
N LYS A 29 -4.95 -7.81 1.74
CA LYS A 29 -3.63 -8.45 1.73
C LYS A 29 -3.33 -8.85 0.29
N SER A 30 -2.10 -8.72 -0.15
CA SER A 30 -1.67 -9.06 -1.50
C SER A 30 -0.22 -9.52 -1.55
N LYS A 31 0.11 -10.24 -2.61
CA LYS A 31 1.49 -10.65 -2.92
C LYS A 31 2.27 -9.60 -3.71
N ILE A 32 1.54 -8.79 -4.46
CA ILE A 32 2.06 -7.68 -5.25
C ILE A 32 1.95 -6.37 -4.46
N MET A 33 2.64 -5.34 -4.95
CA MET A 33 2.69 -4.03 -4.32
C MET A 33 1.25 -3.52 -4.06
N PRO A 34 0.90 -3.08 -2.84
CA PRO A 34 -0.47 -2.64 -2.55
C PRO A 34 -0.92 -1.46 -3.44
N SER A 35 0.02 -0.67 -3.97
CA SER A 35 -0.26 0.43 -4.91
C SER A 35 -0.74 -0.09 -6.26
N ASP A 36 -0.17 -1.19 -6.76
CA ASP A 36 -0.65 -1.87 -7.97
C ASP A 36 -2.05 -2.45 -7.75
N VAL A 37 -2.29 -3.08 -6.61
CA VAL A 37 -3.61 -3.66 -6.29
C VAL A 37 -4.69 -2.58 -6.20
N VAL A 38 -4.39 -1.46 -5.53
CA VAL A 38 -5.32 -0.33 -5.46
C VAL A 38 -5.54 0.28 -6.84
N TYR A 39 -4.48 0.41 -7.64
CA TYR A 39 -4.62 0.91 -9.02
C TYR A 39 -5.49 -0.01 -9.88
N GLN A 40 -5.30 -1.33 -9.77
CA GLN A 40 -6.05 -2.32 -10.53
C GLN A 40 -7.50 -2.44 -10.05
N SER A 41 -7.75 -2.30 -8.75
CA SER A 41 -9.08 -2.41 -8.15
C SER A 41 -9.89 -1.12 -8.21
N SER A 42 -9.26 0.04 -8.06
CA SER A 42 -9.93 1.35 -8.02
C SER A 42 -9.81 2.13 -9.33
N GLY A 43 -8.95 1.71 -10.26
CA GLY A 43 -8.65 2.46 -11.49
C GLY A 43 -7.91 3.79 -11.24
N ALA A 44 -7.56 4.07 -9.98
CA ALA A 44 -6.98 5.33 -9.52
C ALA A 44 -5.77 5.07 -8.62
N PRO A 45 -4.79 5.99 -8.58
CA PRO A 45 -3.68 5.90 -7.63
C PRO A 45 -4.18 5.89 -6.18
N CYS A 46 -3.39 5.29 -5.29
CA CYS A 46 -3.74 5.10 -3.88
C CYS A 46 -3.99 6.44 -3.15
N ASN A 47 -5.25 6.88 -3.09
CA ASN A 47 -5.69 8.12 -2.41
C ASN A 47 -5.52 8.05 -0.88
N GLY A 48 -5.42 6.84 -0.32
CA GLY A 48 -5.20 6.61 1.10
C GLY A 48 -3.73 6.48 1.50
N PHE A 49 -2.80 6.82 0.61
CA PHE A 49 -1.38 6.78 0.91
C PHE A 49 -1.02 7.87 1.92
N GLU A 50 -0.67 7.44 3.14
CA GLU A 50 -0.14 8.31 4.18
C GLU A 50 1.35 8.00 4.35
N GLU A 51 2.21 8.90 3.90
CA GLU A 51 3.65 8.70 4.07
C GLU A 51 4.05 8.78 5.56
N LYS A 52 4.86 7.82 6.01
CA LYS A 52 5.32 7.66 7.41
C LYS A 52 6.33 8.72 7.84
N GLY A 53 6.73 9.60 6.93
CA GLY A 53 7.47 10.79 7.25
C GLY A 53 7.75 11.56 5.98
N SER A 54 6.89 12.54 5.67
CA SER A 54 7.27 13.63 4.78
C SER A 54 7.35 14.89 5.62
N VAL A 55 8.56 15.20 6.09
CA VAL A 55 8.99 16.60 6.01
C VAL A 55 8.89 16.94 4.53
N LYS A 56 7.87 17.73 4.18
CA LYS A 56 7.80 18.40 2.88
C LYS A 56 9.11 19.19 2.73
N LYS A 57 9.85 18.97 1.65
CA LYS A 57 10.89 19.89 1.20
C LYS A 57 10.57 20.29 -0.22
#